data_AF-A0A379PKU9-F1
#
_entry.id   AF-A0A379PKU9-F1
#
_cell.length_a   1.000
_cell.length_b   1.000
_cell.length_c   1.000
_cell.angle_alpha   90.00
_cell.angle_beta   90.00
_cell.angle_gamma   90.00
#
_symmetry.space_group_name_H-M   'P 1'
#
loop_
_entity.id
_entity.type
_entity.pdbx_description
1 polymer ?
#
loop_
_entity_poly.entity_id
_entity_poly.type
_entity_poly.pdbx_seq_one_letter_code
_entity_poly.pdbx_strand_id
1 'polypeptide(L)'
;MTIDEAVDVASWRYSGDWSVYDLSTPQPIIDNLASYRSVASGNEVVGFYCTGVEARVAGMVDVPAILDVGMGMHPELVGRGNGARFGEVVLRDLEARHSGLRCVRWCKAGMSAV
;
A
#
# COMPACT_ATOMS: atom_id res chain seq x y z
N MET A 1 9.62 1.99 -5.54
CA MET A 1 10.04 2.21 -4.14
C MET A 1 11.51 1.87 -4.05
N THR A 2 12.31 2.66 -3.35
CA THR A 2 13.70 2.38 -3.01
C THR A 2 13.80 1.69 -1.65
N ILE A 3 14.98 1.17 -1.30
CA ILE A 3 15.23 0.60 0.03
C ILE A 3 15.04 1.66 1.12
N ASP A 4 15.55 2.88 0.91
CA ASP A 4 15.43 3.95 1.89
C ASP A 4 13.97 4.35 2.14
N GLU A 5 13.16 4.42 1.09
CA GLU A 5 11.71 4.65 1.21
C GLU A 5 11.00 3.51 1.95
N ALA A 6 11.42 2.26 1.74
CA ALA A 6 10.86 1.11 2.47
C ALA A 6 11.22 1.15 3.96
N VAL A 7 12.44 1.56 4.29
CA VAL A 7 12.89 1.77 5.67
C VAL A 7 12.12 2.89 6.33
N ASP A 8 11.91 4.01 5.63
CA ASP A 8 11.08 5.13 6.10
C ASP A 8 9.64 4.67 6.39
N VAL A 9 8.97 4.03 5.42
CA VAL A 9 7.62 3.49 5.60
C VAL A 9 7.52 2.55 6.81
N ALA A 10 8.52 1.68 7.01
CA ALA A 10 8.53 0.77 8.15
C ALA A 10 8.77 1.47 9.50
N SER A 11 9.28 2.69 9.49
CA SER A 11 9.49 3.51 10.69
C SER A 11 8.21 4.21 11.17
N TRP A 12 7.17 4.30 10.32
CA TRP A 12 5.92 4.97 10.65
C TRP A 12 5.22 4.32 11.84
N ARG A 13 4.73 5.14 12.78
CA ARG A 13 4.00 4.68 13.96
C ARG A 13 2.64 5.35 14.04
N TYR A 14 1.60 4.54 14.13
CA TYR A 14 0.22 4.98 14.20
C TYR A 14 -0.29 4.99 15.65
N SER A 15 -1.21 5.89 15.96
CA SER A 15 -1.82 6.00 17.29
C SER A 15 -3.12 5.21 17.42
N GLY A 16 -3.40 4.66 18.61
CA GLY A 16 -4.67 4.01 18.92
C GLY A 16 -4.91 2.74 18.10
N ASP A 17 -6.14 2.55 17.63
CA ASP A 17 -6.56 1.39 16.84
C ASP A 17 -5.83 1.27 15.49
N TRP A 18 -5.14 2.33 15.06
CA TRP A 18 -4.33 2.32 13.84
C TRP A 18 -2.96 1.68 14.05
N SER A 19 -2.51 1.45 15.28
CA SER A 19 -1.22 0.79 15.58
C SER A 19 -1.12 -0.63 15.01
N VAL A 20 -2.25 -1.25 14.64
CA VAL A 20 -2.29 -2.52 13.90
C VAL A 20 -1.60 -2.48 12.54
N TYR A 21 -1.33 -1.28 12.02
CA TYR A 21 -0.62 -1.05 10.75
C TYR A 21 0.87 -0.76 10.94
N ASP A 22 1.37 -0.73 12.18
CA ASP A 22 2.79 -0.57 12.46
C ASP A 22 3.58 -1.78 11.92
N LEU A 23 4.66 -1.51 11.19
CA LEU A 23 5.57 -2.53 10.73
C LEU A 23 6.70 -2.75 11.75
N SER A 24 6.96 -4.01 12.08
CA SER A 24 8.07 -4.41 12.94
C SER A 24 9.42 -4.41 12.22
N THR A 25 9.41 -4.51 10.88
CA THR A 25 10.61 -4.57 10.04
C THR A 25 10.28 -4.13 8.60
N PRO A 26 11.24 -3.50 7.89
CA PRO A 26 11.10 -3.22 6.46
C PRO A 26 11.28 -4.45 5.56
N GLN A 27 11.78 -5.58 6.11
CA GLN A 27 12.24 -6.71 5.30
C GLN A 27 11.20 -7.25 4.30
N PRO A 28 9.91 -7.45 4.65
CA PRO A 28 8.91 -7.93 3.70
C PRO A 28 8.72 -7.01 2.48
N ILE A 29 8.85 -5.69 2.69
CA ILE A 29 8.79 -4.70 1.61
C ILE A 29 10.07 -4.77 0.77
N ILE A 30 11.23 -4.83 1.42
CA ILE A 30 12.54 -4.90 0.77
C ILE A 30 12.64 -6.13 -0.15
N ASP A 31 12.24 -7.30 0.36
CA ASP A 31 12.28 -8.58 -0.37
C ASP A 31 11.39 -8.56 -1.62
N ASN A 32 10.34 -7.73 -1.61
CA ASN A 32 9.34 -7.64 -2.66
C ASN A 32 9.22 -6.24 -3.30
N LEU A 33 10.29 -5.43 -3.29
CA LEU A 33 10.27 -4.02 -3.73
C LEU A 33 9.61 -3.79 -5.09
N ALA A 34 9.74 -4.75 -6.02
CA ALA A 34 9.13 -4.70 -7.34
C ALA A 34 7.59 -4.58 -7.30
N SER A 35 6.96 -5.08 -6.24
CA SER A 35 5.51 -5.03 -6.01
C SER A 35 5.06 -3.77 -5.27
N TYR A 36 5.98 -2.96 -4.74
CA TYR A 36 5.68 -1.78 -3.93
C TYR A 36 6.03 -0.47 -4.66
N ARG A 37 5.22 0.56 -4.42
CA ARG A 37 5.41 1.90 -4.96
C ARG A 37 5.20 2.94 -3.87
N SER A 38 6.10 3.91 -3.80
CA SER A 38 5.95 5.10 -2.96
C SER A 38 5.01 6.07 -3.65
N VAL A 39 4.20 6.75 -2.84
CA VAL A 39 3.43 7.93 -3.23
C VAL A 39 4.08 9.09 -2.51
N ALA A 40 4.61 10.04 -3.26
CA ALA A 40 5.37 11.16 -2.73
C ALA A 40 4.67 12.50 -2.96
N SER A 41 4.85 13.43 -2.03
CA SER A 41 4.52 14.83 -2.19
C SER A 41 5.83 15.64 -2.14
N GLY A 42 6.34 16.04 -3.30
CA GLY A 42 7.69 16.58 -3.40
C GLY A 42 8.73 15.50 -3.08
N ASN A 43 9.56 15.74 -2.07
CA ASN A 43 10.62 14.82 -1.64
C ASN A 43 10.20 13.91 -0.48
N GLU A 44 8.95 14.00 -0.01
CA GLU A 44 8.46 13.28 1.16
C GLU A 44 7.54 12.12 0.74
N VAL A 45 7.76 10.94 1.30
CA VAL A 45 6.87 9.78 1.11
C VAL A 45 5.64 9.97 1.98
N VAL A 46 4.49 10.17 1.34
CA VAL A 46 3.19 10.39 2.01
C VAL A 46 2.32 9.15 2.04
N GLY A 47 2.74 8.09 1.35
CA GLY A 47 2.06 6.81 1.32
C GLY A 47 2.78 5.80 0.45
N PHE A 48 2.21 4.61 0.35
CA PHE A 48 2.65 3.57 -0.55
C PHE A 48 1.45 2.74 -1.02
N TYR A 49 1.65 1.99 -2.09
CA TYR A 49 0.75 0.91 -2.47
C TYR A 49 1.53 -0.30 -2.95
N CYS A 50 0.92 -1.47 -2.84
CA CYS A 50 1.39 -2.72 -3.40
C CYS A 50 0.28 -3.41 -4.21
N THR A 51 0.67 -4.34 -5.07
CA THR A 51 -0.27 -5.06 -5.94
C THR A 51 -0.05 -6.57 -5.94
N GLY A 52 -1.07 -7.32 -6.31
CA GLY A 52 -0.98 -8.77 -6.51
C GLY A 52 -0.87 -9.52 -5.19
N VAL A 53 0.03 -10.52 -5.11
CA VAL A 53 0.15 -11.39 -3.93
C VAL A 53 0.48 -10.61 -2.66
N GLU A 54 1.33 -9.57 -2.76
CA GLU A 54 1.70 -8.70 -1.63
C GLU A 54 0.53 -7.86 -1.10
N ALA A 55 -0.48 -7.61 -1.94
CA ALA A 55 -1.70 -6.93 -1.56
C ALA A 55 -2.79 -7.89 -1.05
N ARG A 56 -2.65 -9.20 -1.28
CA ARG A 56 -3.71 -10.17 -1.03
C ARG A 56 -3.73 -10.59 0.43
N VAL A 57 -4.84 -10.29 1.12
CA VAL A 57 -5.10 -10.82 2.47
C VAL A 57 -5.07 -12.34 2.48
N ALA A 58 -4.40 -12.90 3.49
CA ALA A 58 -4.31 -14.34 3.70
C ALA A 58 -5.69 -15.02 3.67
N GLY A 59 -5.78 -16.15 2.97
CA GLY A 59 -7.03 -16.88 2.77
C GLY A 59 -7.89 -16.41 1.58
N MET A 60 -7.56 -15.28 0.94
CA MET A 60 -8.19 -14.93 -0.33
C MET A 60 -7.56 -15.68 -1.50
N VAL A 61 -8.40 -16.05 -2.46
CA VAL A 61 -7.97 -16.59 -3.75
C VAL A 61 -7.70 -15.47 -4.75
N ASP A 62 -6.79 -15.74 -5.67
CA ASP A 62 -6.60 -14.92 -6.86
C ASP A 62 -7.85 -14.98 -7.74
N VAL A 63 -8.27 -13.84 -8.27
CA VAL A 63 -9.43 -13.76 -9.17
C VAL A 63 -8.96 -13.24 -10.52
N PRO A 64 -9.13 -14.03 -11.60
CA PRO A 64 -8.74 -13.60 -12.93
C PRO A 64 -9.33 -12.23 -13.28
N ALA A 65 -8.52 -11.36 -13.89
CA ALA A 65 -8.86 -10.00 -14.28
C ALA A 65 -9.19 -9.00 -13.15
N ILE A 66 -8.97 -9.37 -11.88
CA ILE A 66 -9.04 -8.44 -10.74
C ILE A 66 -7.63 -8.26 -10.17
N LEU A 67 -7.17 -7.01 -10.09
CA LEU A 67 -5.90 -6.70 -9.44
C LEU A 67 -6.13 -6.41 -7.95
N ASP A 68 -5.48 -7.18 -7.08
CA ASP A 68 -5.43 -6.88 -5.65
C ASP A 68 -4.54 -5.66 -5.41
N VAL A 69 -5.02 -4.70 -4.63
CA VAL A 69 -4.31 -3.46 -4.30
C VAL A 69 -4.35 -3.22 -2.80
N GLY A 70 -3.18 -3.20 -2.17
CA GLY A 70 -2.97 -2.82 -0.79
C GLY A 70 -2.36 -1.42 -0.72
N MET A 71 -2.72 -0.62 0.27
CA MET A 71 -2.18 0.73 0.39
C MET A 71 -2.08 1.21 1.84
N GLY A 72 -1.13 2.11 2.08
CA GLY A 72 -0.92 2.78 3.36
C GLY A 72 -0.59 4.26 3.16
N MET A 73 -1.03 5.11 4.08
CA MET A 73 -0.72 6.55 4.10
C MET A 73 0.07 6.89 5.35
N HIS A 74 0.89 7.92 5.29
CA HIS A 74 1.64 8.42 6.45
C HIS A 74 0.69 8.64 7.65
N PRO A 75 1.09 8.30 8.90
CA PRO A 75 0.24 8.40 10.09
C PRO A 75 -0.38 9.79 10.30
N GLU A 76 0.32 10.85 9.87
CA GLU A 76 -0.21 12.22 9.98
C GLU A 76 -1.37 12.52 9.01
N LEU A 77 -1.57 11.68 7.99
CA LEU A 77 -2.55 11.88 6.92
C LEU A 77 -3.80 11.01 7.06
N VAL A 78 -3.79 9.99 7.93
CA VAL A 78 -4.96 9.14 8.20
C VAL A 78 -5.98 9.85 9.10
N GLY A 79 -7.25 9.42 9.04
CA GLY A 79 -8.32 10.00 9.87
C GLY A 79 -8.79 11.41 9.48
N ARG A 80 -8.23 12.01 8.43
CA ARG A 80 -8.53 13.39 7.99
C ARG A 80 -9.35 13.50 6.69
N GLY A 81 -9.93 12.40 6.22
CA GLY A 81 -10.70 12.36 4.96
C GLY A 81 -9.85 12.28 3.68
N ASN A 82 -8.53 12.07 3.80
CA ASN A 82 -7.62 11.99 2.64
C ASN A 82 -7.72 10.69 1.81
N GLY A 83 -8.40 9.66 2.33
CA GLY A 83 -8.39 8.32 1.74
C GLY A 83 -8.92 8.25 0.31
N ALA A 84 -10.00 8.98 0.00
CA ALA A 84 -10.58 8.99 -1.34
C ALA A 84 -9.62 9.58 -2.38
N ARG A 85 -9.04 10.76 -2.06
CA ARG A 85 -8.06 11.43 -2.91
C ARG A 85 -6.80 10.56 -3.10
N PHE A 86 -6.35 9.90 -2.03
CA PHE A 86 -5.20 9.00 -2.12
C PHE A 86 -5.50 7.80 -3.04
N GLY A 87 -6.68 7.18 -2.90
CA GLY A 87 -7.14 6.12 -3.78
C GLY A 87 -7.20 6.54 -5.26
N GLU A 88 -7.65 7.76 -5.56
CA GLU A 88 -7.64 8.30 -6.93
C GLU A 88 -6.22 8.42 -7.51
N VAL A 89 -5.24 8.85 -6.70
CA VAL A 89 -3.83 8.93 -7.13
C VAL A 89 -3.29 7.54 -7.45
N VAL A 90 -3.56 6.56 -6.58
CA VAL A 90 -3.16 5.16 -6.78
C VAL A 90 -3.81 4.59 -8.05
N LEU A 91 -5.11 4.80 -8.25
CA LEU A 91 -5.82 4.32 -9.44
C LEU A 91 -5.23 4.89 -10.73
N ARG A 92 -4.94 6.19 -10.78
CA ARG A 92 -4.33 6.81 -11.98
C ARG A 92 -2.97 6.22 -12.32
N ASP A 93 -2.13 5.96 -11.32
CA ASP A 93 -0.82 5.34 -11.54
C ASP A 93 -0.96 3.87 -11.99
N LEU A 94 -1.95 3.14 -11.46
CA LEU A 94 -2.28 1.78 -11.91
C LEU A 94 -2.79 1.76 -13.36
N GLU A 95 -3.71 2.65 -13.73
CA GLU A 95 -4.24 2.77 -15.10
C GLU A 95 -3.14 3.07 -16.12
N ALA A 96 -2.18 3.94 -15.76
CA ALA A 96 -1.06 4.28 -16.62
C ALA A 96 -0.11 3.10 -16.87
N ARG A 97 -0.05 2.14 -15.95
CA ARG A 97 0.90 1.01 -15.99
C ARG A 97 0.29 -0.29 -16.48
N HIS A 98 -1.01 -0.44 -16.31
CA HIS A 98 -1.74 -1.64 -16.66
C HIS A 98 -2.69 -1.34 -17.82
N SER A 99 -2.18 -1.47 -19.04
CA SER A 99 -3.03 -1.39 -20.24
C SER A 99 -4.17 -2.40 -20.14
N GLY A 100 -5.41 -1.90 -20.12
CA GLY A 100 -6.60 -2.74 -19.99
C GLY A 100 -6.97 -3.16 -18.57
N LEU A 101 -6.45 -2.52 -17.52
CA LEU A 101 -6.97 -2.67 -16.15
C LEU A 101 -8.46 -2.31 -16.13
N ARG A 102 -9.32 -3.25 -15.70
CA ARG A 102 -10.78 -3.03 -15.62
C ARG A 102 -11.32 -3.06 -14.21
N CYS A 103 -10.64 -3.73 -13.30
CA CYS A 103 -11.12 -3.96 -11.95
C CYS A 103 -9.95 -4.06 -10.97
N VAL A 104 -10.11 -3.39 -9.83
CA VAL A 104 -9.23 -3.54 -8.67
C VAL A 104 -10.06 -3.99 -7.47
N ARG A 105 -9.44 -4.80 -6.60
CA ARG A 105 -9.95 -5.12 -5.27
C ARG A 105 -9.07 -4.44 -4.25
N TRP A 106 -9.65 -3.50 -3.50
CA TRP A 106 -8.97 -2.86 -2.39
C TRP A 106 -8.86 -3.84 -1.23
N CYS A 107 -7.64 -4.17 -0.89
CA CYS A 107 -7.30 -4.99 0.26
C CYS A 107 -6.83 -4.07 1.39
N LYS A 108 -7.33 -4.30 2.60
CA LYS A 108 -6.76 -3.66 3.78
C LYS A 108 -5.31 -4.12 3.90
N ALA A 109 -4.36 -3.20 3.84
CA ALA A 109 -2.96 -3.48 4.10
C ALA A 109 -2.82 -3.84 5.58
N GLY A 110 -2.99 -5.10 5.92
CA GLY A 110 -2.90 -5.63 7.28
C GLY A 110 -2.52 -7.08 7.16
N MET A 111 -1.26 -7.39 7.48
CA MET A 111 -0.76 -8.77 7.46
C MET A 111 -1.62 -9.63 8.39
N SER A 112 -2.12 -10.72 7.82
CA SER A 112 -2.77 -11.91 8.41
C SER A 112 -3.61 -11.75 9.69
N ALA A 113 -4.87 -12.17 9.56
CA ALA A 113 -5.54 -12.83 10.68
C ALA A 113 -4.74 -14.08 11.07
N VAL A 114 -4.52 -14.22 12.38
CA VAL A 114 -3.88 -15.31 13.16
C VAL A 114 -2.40 -15.61 12.92
#